data_AF-A0A6C2U8H3-F1
#
_entry.id   AF-A0A6C2U8H3-F1
#
_cell.length_a   1.000
_cell.length_b   1.000
_cell.length_c   1.000
_cell.angle_alpha   90.00
_cell.angle_beta   90.00
_cell.angle_gamma   90.00
#
_symmetry.space_group_name_H-M   'P 1'
#
loop_
_entity.id
_entity.type
_entity.pdbx_description
1 polymer ?
#
loop_
_entity_poly.entity_id
_entity_poly.type
_entity_poly.pdbx_seq_one_letter_code
_entity_poly.pdbx_strand_id
1 'polypeptide(L)'
;MTCALICVAAFNSSALESRDPRVRSFVMPTRVVWTSAESDTSSVSDADSLLSPKYGQVPEGAFKQGGGCRMVNRGEPASVLVDFGRELHGGVALASGPISEKGMKVRVRFGESVAETMAELGERGACNDHAIRDSVIELPALGTHELGNTGFRFARIDLVTEGVLSLDSIRAVSLMRDMPRLGSFRCSDQRLNEVWDTAAHTLHLCCQEYIWDGIKRDRLVWMGDMHPEVMAMMAVFGPQEIVNASLDYMQKTTPADQWMNGLPSYTLWWLRCQHDWYYYTGDLEYLKGHHEYIVDVFDHLDRYIGTNHACTLQKGFLDWPTQANRPAVDAGMHALMLMTYENGVAMAEALGVHPPKTNPQR
;
A
#
# COMPACT_ATOMS: atom_id res chain seq x y z
N MET A 1 -54.19 -26.49 25.48
CA MET A 1 -53.72 -25.14 25.08
C MET A 1 -52.22 -25.11 25.27
N THR A 2 -51.49 -25.47 24.24
CA THR A 2 -50.02 -25.53 24.20
C THR A 2 -49.54 -24.24 23.57
N CYS A 3 -48.92 -23.36 24.36
CA CYS A 3 -48.37 -22.10 23.87
C CYS A 3 -46.90 -22.33 23.50
N ALA A 4 -46.60 -22.29 22.21
CA ALA A 4 -45.25 -22.40 21.68
C ALA A 4 -44.47 -21.12 21.98
N LEU A 5 -43.36 -21.24 22.72
CA LEU A 5 -42.36 -20.17 22.81
C LEU A 5 -41.62 -20.10 21.46
N ILE A 6 -41.84 -19.01 20.74
CA ILE A 6 -41.00 -18.62 19.60
C ILE A 6 -39.72 -18.03 20.19
N CYS A 7 -38.61 -18.76 20.08
CA CYS A 7 -37.27 -18.19 20.25
C CYS A 7 -37.03 -17.19 19.13
N VAL A 8 -37.14 -15.89 19.45
CA VAL A 8 -36.59 -14.83 18.61
C VAL A 8 -35.08 -14.89 18.77
N ALA A 9 -34.38 -15.35 17.73
CA ALA A 9 -32.94 -15.22 17.64
C ALA A 9 -32.60 -13.72 17.69
N ALA A 10 -31.87 -13.31 18.73
CA ALA A 10 -31.30 -11.98 18.80
C ALA A 10 -30.27 -11.85 17.68
N PHE A 11 -30.61 -11.12 16.62
CA PHE A 11 -29.64 -10.63 15.67
C PHE A 11 -28.72 -9.64 16.41
N ASN A 12 -27.49 -10.05 16.70
CA ASN A 12 -26.45 -9.14 17.16
C ASN A 12 -26.19 -8.09 16.06
N SER A 13 -26.60 -6.86 16.30
CA SER A 13 -26.45 -5.71 15.40
C SER A 13 -25.02 -5.18 15.28
N SER A 14 -24.02 -5.86 15.85
CA SER A 14 -22.62 -5.41 15.88
C SER A 14 -21.76 -5.87 14.69
N ALA A 15 -22.36 -6.40 13.62
CA ALA A 15 -21.63 -6.97 12.49
C ALA A 15 -21.63 -6.11 11.21
N LEU A 16 -22.20 -4.89 11.24
CA LEU A 16 -22.27 -3.99 10.08
C LEU A 16 -21.25 -2.85 10.09
N GLU A 17 -20.59 -2.61 11.22
CA GLU A 17 -19.54 -1.59 11.36
C GLU A 17 -18.22 -2.28 11.69
N SER A 18 -17.22 -2.11 10.82
CA SER A 18 -15.85 -2.56 11.06
C SER A 18 -14.93 -1.36 11.27
N ARG A 19 -14.03 -1.47 12.24
CA ARG A 19 -13.04 -0.44 12.53
C ARG A 19 -11.88 -0.55 11.55
N ASP A 20 -11.45 0.56 10.97
CA ASP A 20 -10.20 0.61 10.22
C ASP A 20 -9.01 0.35 11.18
N PRO A 21 -8.16 -0.65 10.92
CA PRO A 21 -7.03 -0.97 11.79
C PRO A 21 -5.87 0.05 11.68
N ARG A 22 -5.95 0.99 10.73
CA ARG A 22 -4.93 2.03 10.55
C ARG A 22 -5.19 3.24 11.45
N VAL A 23 -4.09 3.85 11.85
CA VAL A 23 -4.04 5.11 12.60
C VAL A 23 -3.83 6.26 11.62
N ARG A 24 -4.61 7.31 11.83
CA ARG A 24 -4.46 8.60 11.15
C ARG A 24 -3.47 9.46 11.91
N SER A 25 -2.43 9.91 11.22
CA SER A 25 -1.46 10.89 11.73
C SER A 25 -1.35 12.07 10.78
N PHE A 26 -0.99 13.24 11.30
CA PHE A 26 -0.83 14.45 10.49
C PHE A 26 0.64 14.78 10.32
N VAL A 27 1.06 15.03 9.08
CA VAL A 27 2.44 15.38 8.73
C VAL A 27 2.43 16.75 8.06
N MET A 28 3.18 17.70 8.61
CA MET A 28 3.31 19.04 8.02
C MET A 28 4.33 19.03 6.88
N PRO A 29 4.19 19.89 5.86
CA PRO A 29 5.22 20.08 4.86
C PRO A 29 6.50 20.60 5.52
N THR A 30 7.64 20.12 5.03
CA THR A 30 8.97 20.49 5.51
C THR A 30 9.63 21.57 4.65
N ARG A 31 9.15 21.73 3.41
CA ARG A 31 9.70 22.66 2.43
C ARG A 31 8.68 23.04 1.35
N VAL A 32 8.68 24.30 0.94
CA VAL A 32 8.08 24.75 -0.33
C VAL A 32 9.13 24.53 -1.43
N VAL A 33 8.80 23.69 -2.40
CA VAL A 33 9.73 23.31 -3.48
C VAL A 33 9.69 24.31 -4.61
N TRP A 34 8.50 24.82 -4.93
CA TRP A 34 8.26 25.68 -6.08
C TRP A 34 6.93 26.44 -5.95
N THR A 35 6.88 27.64 -6.55
CA THR A 35 5.66 28.42 -6.77
C THR A 35 5.57 28.85 -8.23
N SER A 36 4.36 29.06 -8.76
CA SER A 36 4.20 29.68 -10.08
C SER A 36 4.87 31.05 -10.12
N ALA A 37 5.37 31.43 -11.30
CA ALA A 37 5.93 32.75 -11.50
C ALA A 37 4.85 33.82 -11.29
N GLU A 38 5.22 34.93 -10.68
CA GLU A 38 4.34 36.09 -10.55
C GLU A 38 4.16 36.79 -11.90
N SER A 39 2.93 37.15 -12.22
CA SER A 39 2.53 37.85 -13.44
C SER A 39 1.32 38.76 -13.16
N ASP A 40 0.90 39.52 -14.16
CA ASP A 40 -0.32 40.33 -14.07
C ASP A 40 -1.59 39.47 -13.91
N THR A 41 -1.51 38.19 -14.31
CA THR A 41 -2.60 37.20 -14.34
C THR A 41 -2.56 36.20 -13.20
N SER A 42 -1.46 36.11 -12.44
CA SER A 42 -1.29 35.12 -11.36
C SER A 42 -0.25 35.57 -10.32
N SER A 43 -0.52 35.35 -9.03
CA SER A 43 0.50 35.56 -7.99
C SER A 43 0.35 34.63 -6.79
N VAL A 44 1.49 34.32 -6.17
CA VAL A 44 1.59 33.55 -4.92
C VAL A 44 2.46 34.33 -3.94
N SER A 45 1.94 34.67 -2.76
CA SER A 45 2.70 35.29 -1.67
C SER A 45 2.63 34.46 -0.40
N ASP A 46 3.63 34.62 0.47
CA ASP A 46 3.65 34.02 1.81
C ASP A 46 3.59 32.48 1.83
N ALA A 47 4.13 31.84 0.79
CA ALA A 47 4.12 30.38 0.65
C ALA A 47 4.77 29.65 1.84
N ASP A 48 5.84 30.21 2.42
CA ASP A 48 6.54 29.64 3.57
C ASP A 48 5.68 29.59 4.85
N SER A 49 4.57 30.33 4.90
CA SER A 49 3.61 30.23 6.00
C SER A 49 2.97 28.84 6.12
N LEU A 50 3.01 28.03 5.04
CA LEU A 50 2.56 26.64 5.02
C LEU A 50 3.46 25.71 5.85
N LEU A 51 4.70 26.10 6.12
CA LEU A 51 5.67 25.30 6.88
C LEU A 51 5.56 25.49 8.39
N SER A 52 4.84 26.52 8.83
CA SER A 52 4.67 26.82 10.25
C SER A 52 3.70 25.82 10.90
N PRO A 53 3.91 25.40 12.16
CA PRO A 53 2.94 24.60 12.89
C PRO A 53 1.57 25.28 12.95
N LYS A 54 0.49 24.52 12.69
CA LYS A 54 -0.89 24.99 12.71
C LYS A 54 -1.73 24.14 13.66
N TYR A 55 -2.84 24.69 14.13
CA TYR A 55 -3.77 24.00 15.03
C TYR A 55 -4.58 22.89 14.35
N GLY A 56 -4.52 22.78 13.02
CA GLY A 56 -5.31 21.80 12.28
C GLY A 56 -6.78 22.17 12.12
N GLN A 57 -7.13 23.42 12.43
CA GLN A 57 -8.42 24.06 12.27
C GLN A 57 -8.17 25.53 11.91
N VAL A 58 -9.04 26.12 11.09
CA VAL A 58 -8.97 27.53 10.72
C VAL A 58 -9.29 28.39 11.96
N PRO A 59 -8.34 29.20 12.47
CA PRO A 59 -8.53 29.94 13.72
C PRO A 59 -9.47 31.13 13.55
N GLU A 60 -10.46 31.25 14.44
CA GLU A 60 -11.46 32.33 14.41
C GLU A 60 -10.86 33.70 14.75
N GLY A 61 -9.78 33.74 15.54
CA GLY A 61 -9.11 34.99 15.92
C GLY A 61 -8.39 35.69 14.76
N ALA A 62 -8.03 34.95 13.70
CA ALA A 62 -7.24 35.47 12.58
C ALA A 62 -8.07 36.04 11.43
N PHE A 63 -9.42 36.12 11.57
CA PHE A 63 -10.32 36.57 10.50
C PHE A 63 -9.95 37.92 9.86
N LYS A 64 -9.20 38.77 10.58
CA LYS A 64 -8.80 40.11 10.13
C LYS A 64 -7.32 40.26 9.77
N GLN A 65 -6.45 39.29 10.08
CA GLN A 65 -5.00 39.43 9.90
C GLN A 65 -4.44 38.75 8.64
N GLY A 66 -5.25 37.99 7.89
CA GLY A 66 -4.83 37.41 6.61
C GLY A 66 -3.60 36.52 6.74
N GLY A 67 -3.75 35.37 7.42
CA GLY A 67 -2.71 34.36 7.49
C GLY A 67 -2.83 33.32 6.38
N GLY A 68 -1.70 32.75 5.96
CA GLY A 68 -1.62 31.66 4.99
C GLY A 68 -0.96 32.05 3.68
N CYS A 69 -0.74 31.06 2.82
CA CYS A 69 -0.22 31.27 1.46
C CYS A 69 -1.33 31.90 0.61
N ARG A 70 -1.11 33.13 0.16
CA ARG A 70 -2.10 33.85 -0.64
C ARG A 70 -1.86 33.57 -2.12
N MET A 71 -2.86 32.96 -2.76
CA MET A 71 -2.86 32.57 -4.16
C MET A 71 -3.92 33.40 -4.89
N VAL A 72 -3.54 34.05 -5.99
CA VAL A 72 -4.43 34.90 -6.80
C VAL A 72 -4.40 34.43 -8.24
N ASN A 73 -5.57 34.12 -8.78
CA ASN A 73 -5.76 33.81 -10.19
C ASN A 73 -6.62 34.90 -10.84
N ARG A 74 -6.10 35.54 -11.90
CA ARG A 74 -6.79 36.54 -12.74
C ARG A 74 -6.69 36.16 -14.23
N GLY A 75 -6.81 34.87 -14.52
CA GLY A 75 -6.76 34.29 -15.86
C GLY A 75 -5.77 33.13 -16.00
N GLU A 76 -4.80 33.01 -15.09
CA GLU A 76 -3.85 31.90 -15.04
C GLU A 76 -3.74 31.31 -13.62
N PRO A 77 -3.58 29.98 -13.48
CA PRO A 77 -3.48 29.36 -12.16
C PRO A 77 -2.32 29.89 -11.32
N ALA A 78 -2.59 30.16 -10.05
CA ALA A 78 -1.56 30.35 -9.03
C ALA A 78 -1.25 28.99 -8.39
N SER A 79 0.03 28.65 -8.22
CA SER A 79 0.43 27.29 -7.87
C SER A 79 1.50 27.24 -6.79
N VAL A 80 1.41 26.26 -5.90
CA VAL A 80 2.44 25.94 -4.90
C VAL A 80 2.68 24.43 -4.84
N LEU A 81 3.95 24.02 -4.76
CA LEU A 81 4.37 22.63 -4.55
C LEU A 81 5.08 22.50 -3.20
N VAL A 82 4.64 21.55 -2.39
CA VAL A 82 5.22 21.25 -1.06
C VAL A 82 5.83 19.84 -0.99
N ASP A 83 6.82 19.68 -0.12
CA ASP A 83 7.51 18.42 0.20
C ASP A 83 7.28 18.03 1.66
N PHE A 84 6.70 16.85 1.91
CA PHE A 84 6.46 16.34 3.26
C PHE A 84 7.70 15.66 3.89
N GLY A 85 8.81 15.61 3.17
CA GLY A 85 10.12 15.14 3.65
C GLY A 85 10.32 13.62 3.57
N ARG A 86 9.24 12.84 3.41
CA ARG A 86 9.26 11.39 3.26
C ARG A 86 8.06 10.89 2.47
N GLU A 87 8.14 9.65 2.02
CA GLU A 87 7.03 8.95 1.36
C GLU A 87 5.91 8.64 2.36
N LEU A 88 4.66 8.89 1.96
CA LEU A 88 3.45 8.76 2.77
C LEU A 88 2.35 8.06 1.98
N HIS A 89 1.50 7.31 2.69
CA HIS A 89 0.22 6.84 2.16
C HIS A 89 -0.93 7.58 2.85
N GLY A 90 -1.91 8.01 2.07
CA GLY A 90 -3.11 8.69 2.55
C GLY A 90 -3.48 9.88 1.67
N GLY A 91 -3.71 11.06 2.26
CA GLY A 91 -4.16 12.23 1.50
C GLY A 91 -3.63 13.54 2.06
N VAL A 92 -4.20 14.67 1.64
CA VAL A 92 -3.94 15.99 2.25
C VAL A 92 -5.23 16.58 2.78
N ALA A 93 -5.10 17.35 3.86
CA ALA A 93 -6.13 18.22 4.38
C ALA A 93 -5.74 19.67 4.05
N LEU A 94 -6.63 20.37 3.35
CA LEU A 94 -6.45 21.76 2.90
C LEU A 94 -7.43 22.66 3.63
N ALA A 95 -6.91 23.71 4.28
CA ALA A 95 -7.73 24.66 5.02
C ALA A 95 -7.79 26.02 4.31
N SER A 96 -8.99 26.49 4.02
CA SER A 96 -9.21 27.82 3.45
C SER A 96 -9.26 28.88 4.55
N GLY A 97 -8.42 29.89 4.40
CA GLY A 97 -8.28 30.99 5.33
C GLY A 97 -9.36 32.06 5.15
N PRO A 98 -9.45 33.00 6.11
CA PRO A 98 -10.48 34.04 6.17
C PRO A 98 -10.68 34.95 4.97
N ILE A 99 -9.61 35.24 4.24
CA ILE A 99 -9.65 36.15 3.10
C ILE A 99 -9.92 35.41 1.78
N SER A 100 -10.17 34.10 1.84
CA SER A 100 -10.52 33.31 0.66
C SER A 100 -11.90 33.71 0.15
N GLU A 101 -12.03 33.87 -1.16
CA GLU A 101 -13.32 34.04 -1.81
C GLU A 101 -14.12 32.72 -1.78
N LYS A 102 -15.44 32.81 -2.04
CA LYS A 102 -16.31 31.63 -2.07
C LYS A 102 -16.22 30.92 -3.42
N GLY A 103 -16.40 29.59 -3.42
CA GLY A 103 -16.40 28.79 -4.66
C GLY A 103 -15.02 28.57 -5.27
N MET A 104 -13.95 28.79 -4.49
CA MET A 104 -12.59 28.58 -4.96
C MET A 104 -12.32 27.09 -5.19
N LYS A 105 -11.86 26.75 -6.40
CA LYS A 105 -11.48 25.39 -6.75
C LYS A 105 -9.97 25.27 -6.91
N VAL A 106 -9.44 24.18 -6.39
CA VAL A 106 -8.03 23.84 -6.53
C VAL A 106 -7.87 22.52 -7.25
N ARG A 107 -6.90 22.45 -8.16
CA ARG A 107 -6.36 21.19 -8.67
C ARG A 107 -5.29 20.72 -7.69
N VAL A 108 -5.37 19.46 -7.29
CA VAL A 108 -4.39 18.84 -6.40
C VAL A 108 -3.73 17.70 -7.14
N ARG A 109 -2.40 17.74 -7.19
CA ARG A 109 -1.57 16.71 -7.78
C ARG A 109 -0.64 16.12 -6.74
N PHE A 110 -0.73 14.82 -6.56
CA PHE A 110 0.18 14.04 -5.73
C PHE A 110 1.32 13.45 -6.56
N GLY A 111 2.48 13.22 -5.95
CA GLY A 111 3.54 12.41 -6.55
C GLY A 111 4.63 11.98 -5.57
N GLU A 112 5.30 10.88 -5.89
CA GLU A 112 6.46 10.34 -5.16
C GLU A 112 7.74 11.11 -5.54
N SER A 113 7.71 11.83 -6.67
CA SER A 113 8.77 12.71 -7.13
C SER A 113 8.23 14.06 -7.61
N VAL A 114 9.05 15.11 -7.52
CA VAL A 114 8.74 16.44 -8.07
C VAL A 114 8.38 16.36 -9.56
N ALA A 115 9.12 15.55 -10.33
CA ALA A 115 8.89 15.39 -11.76
C ALA A 115 7.51 14.79 -12.07
N GLU A 116 7.07 13.82 -11.27
CA GLU A 116 5.74 13.22 -11.38
C GLU A 116 4.63 14.20 -10.97
N THR A 117 4.83 14.92 -9.86
CA THR A 117 3.85 15.89 -9.36
C THR A 117 3.62 17.06 -10.33
N MET A 118 4.64 17.40 -11.11
CA MET A 118 4.56 18.45 -12.14
C MET A 118 4.00 17.95 -13.48
N ALA A 119 3.93 16.64 -13.71
CA ALA A 119 3.48 16.06 -14.96
C ALA A 119 1.95 16.18 -15.12
N GLU A 120 1.50 16.31 -16.37
CA GLU A 120 0.09 16.14 -16.73
C GLU A 120 -0.28 14.65 -16.85
N LEU A 121 -1.57 14.34 -16.82
CA LEU A 121 -2.04 12.97 -17.03
C LEU A 121 -1.63 12.47 -18.43
N GLY A 122 -1.09 11.25 -18.49
CA GLY A 122 -0.53 10.64 -19.68
C GLY A 122 0.96 10.90 -19.89
N GLU A 123 1.57 11.84 -19.17
CA GLU A 123 3.00 12.13 -19.28
C GLU A 123 3.82 11.28 -18.30
N ARG A 124 4.89 10.65 -18.77
CA ARG A 124 5.85 9.92 -17.92
C ARG A 124 5.19 8.87 -16.99
N GLY A 125 4.08 8.28 -17.44
CA GLY A 125 3.32 7.29 -16.65
C GLY A 125 2.42 7.89 -15.56
N ALA A 126 2.27 9.22 -15.49
CA ALA A 126 1.31 9.86 -14.60
C ALA A 126 -0.12 9.52 -15.04
N CYS A 127 -0.85 8.78 -14.21
CA CYS A 127 -2.23 8.41 -14.44
C CYS A 127 -3.02 8.42 -13.12
N ASN A 128 -4.33 8.23 -13.21
CA ASN A 128 -5.22 8.06 -12.05
C ASN A 128 -5.60 6.57 -11.84
N ASP A 129 -4.77 5.67 -12.35
CA ASP A 129 -4.99 4.23 -12.22
C ASP A 129 -4.67 3.81 -10.77
N HIS A 130 -5.48 2.93 -10.18
CA HIS A 130 -5.37 2.41 -8.80
C HIS A 130 -5.55 3.45 -7.68
N ALA A 131 -5.24 4.73 -7.91
CA ALA A 131 -5.47 5.83 -7.00
C ALA A 131 -5.67 7.15 -7.77
N ILE A 132 -6.59 8.00 -7.31
CA ILE A 132 -6.75 9.35 -7.86
C ILE A 132 -5.63 10.24 -7.30
N ARG A 133 -4.64 10.56 -8.13
CA ARG A 133 -3.55 11.50 -7.80
C ARG A 133 -3.77 12.91 -8.33
N ASP A 134 -4.69 13.10 -9.27
CA ASP A 134 -4.91 14.37 -9.95
C ASP A 134 -6.42 14.64 -10.05
N SER A 135 -6.89 15.63 -9.29
CA SER A 135 -8.30 16.00 -9.25
C SER A 135 -8.49 17.49 -8.96
N VAL A 136 -9.64 18.01 -9.38
CA VAL A 136 -10.09 19.37 -9.04
C VAL A 136 -11.20 19.27 -8.00
N ILE A 137 -11.05 19.99 -6.90
CA ILE A 137 -12.03 20.06 -5.81
C ILE A 137 -12.40 21.51 -5.50
N GLU A 138 -13.56 21.72 -4.91
CA GLU A 138 -13.93 23.00 -4.31
C GLU A 138 -13.56 23.01 -2.82
N LEU A 139 -12.91 24.08 -2.37
CA LEU A 139 -12.62 24.26 -0.94
C LEU A 139 -13.80 24.96 -0.26
N PRO A 140 -14.30 24.46 0.88
CA PRO A 140 -15.33 25.14 1.65
C PRO A 140 -14.79 26.49 2.14
N ALA A 141 -15.63 27.51 2.28
CA ALA A 141 -15.22 28.76 2.91
C ALA A 141 -14.99 28.55 4.42
N LEU A 142 -13.85 29.03 4.96
CA LEU A 142 -13.49 28.91 6.37
C LEU A 142 -13.47 27.46 6.88
N GLY A 143 -13.11 26.53 6.02
CA GLY A 143 -13.25 25.11 6.29
C GLY A 143 -12.03 24.31 5.86
N THR A 144 -12.02 23.04 6.26
CA THR A 144 -11.02 22.07 5.83
C THR A 144 -11.66 21.06 4.90
N HIS A 145 -10.98 20.73 3.81
CA HIS A 145 -11.33 19.62 2.92
C HIS A 145 -10.20 18.61 2.89
N GLU A 146 -10.54 17.33 3.00
CA GLU A 146 -9.58 16.24 2.87
C GLU A 146 -9.78 15.52 1.54
N LEU A 147 -8.68 15.18 0.87
CA LEU A 147 -8.71 14.43 -0.38
C LEU A 147 -7.49 13.54 -0.55
N GLY A 148 -7.61 12.52 -1.41
CA GLY A 148 -6.56 11.58 -1.75
C GLY A 148 -6.95 10.14 -1.41
N ASN A 149 -6.11 9.48 -0.62
CA ASN A 149 -5.90 8.02 -0.53
C ASN A 149 -5.02 7.49 -1.68
N THR A 150 -3.78 7.97 -1.73
CA THR A 150 -2.70 7.56 -2.66
C THR A 150 -1.33 7.55 -1.95
N GLY A 151 -0.30 7.03 -2.61
CA GLY A 151 1.11 7.18 -2.23
C GLY A 151 1.69 8.49 -2.75
N PHE A 152 2.39 9.24 -1.89
CA PHE A 152 3.02 10.52 -2.24
C PHE A 152 4.05 10.99 -1.21
N ARG A 153 5.01 11.78 -1.69
CA ARG A 153 5.87 12.65 -0.87
C ARG A 153 5.60 14.13 -1.13
N PHE A 154 5.13 14.46 -2.32
CA PHE A 154 4.94 15.82 -2.80
C PHE A 154 3.48 16.06 -3.17
N ALA A 155 3.02 17.29 -2.93
CA ALA A 155 1.69 17.74 -3.36
C ALA A 155 1.78 19.13 -4.00
N ARG A 156 1.19 19.28 -5.19
CA ARG A 156 1.01 20.56 -5.87
C ARG A 156 -0.44 20.98 -5.80
N ILE A 157 -0.67 22.24 -5.41
CA ILE A 157 -1.97 22.88 -5.34
C ILE A 157 -1.99 24.00 -6.38
N ASP A 158 -2.95 23.95 -7.30
CA ASP A 158 -3.17 24.99 -8.30
C ASP A 158 -4.55 25.63 -8.06
N LEU A 159 -4.64 26.93 -7.83
CA LEU A 159 -5.90 27.67 -7.80
C LEU A 159 -6.40 27.84 -9.25
N VAL A 160 -7.39 27.05 -9.65
CA VAL A 160 -7.85 26.98 -11.05
C VAL A 160 -9.02 27.90 -11.37
N THR A 161 -9.75 28.36 -10.35
CA THR A 161 -10.77 29.41 -10.50
C THR A 161 -10.16 30.79 -10.33
N GLU A 162 -10.59 31.77 -11.11
CA GLU A 162 -10.28 33.17 -10.85
C GLU A 162 -10.77 33.59 -9.46
N GLY A 163 -9.98 34.42 -8.78
CA GLY A 163 -10.25 34.89 -7.43
C GLY A 163 -9.03 34.76 -6.50
N VAL A 164 -9.29 34.93 -5.21
CA VAL A 164 -8.27 34.87 -4.16
C VAL A 164 -8.53 33.68 -3.24
N LEU A 165 -7.54 32.81 -3.09
CA LEU A 165 -7.49 31.77 -2.06
C LEU A 165 -6.38 32.11 -1.06
N SER A 166 -6.71 32.09 0.22
CA SER A 166 -5.71 32.07 1.29
C SER A 166 -5.61 30.64 1.79
N LEU A 167 -4.59 29.90 1.39
CA LEU A 167 -4.37 28.55 1.89
C LEU A 167 -3.74 28.67 3.29
N ASP A 168 -4.55 28.54 4.34
CA ASP A 168 -4.09 28.70 5.73
C ASP A 168 -3.17 27.55 6.15
N SER A 169 -3.51 26.33 5.73
CA SER A 169 -2.69 25.15 5.97
C SER A 169 -2.87 24.08 4.90
N ILE A 170 -1.80 23.33 4.70
CA ILE A 170 -1.79 22.03 4.05
C ILE A 170 -1.07 21.07 5.00
N ARG A 171 -1.68 19.92 5.27
CA ARG A 171 -1.05 18.83 6.01
C ARG A 171 -1.37 17.51 5.32
N ALA A 172 -0.43 16.59 5.32
CA ALA A 172 -0.72 15.22 4.91
C ALA A 172 -1.48 14.51 6.04
N VAL A 173 -2.47 13.73 5.65
CA VAL A 173 -3.15 12.74 6.48
C VAL A 173 -2.52 11.40 6.14
N SER A 174 -1.63 10.91 7.00
CA SER A 174 -0.94 9.63 6.82
C SER A 174 -1.73 8.50 7.48
N LEU A 175 -1.96 7.43 6.73
CA LEU A 175 -2.64 6.21 7.16
C LEU A 175 -1.62 5.08 7.30
N MET A 176 -1.40 4.63 8.53
CA MET A 176 -0.44 3.57 8.84
C MET A 176 -1.05 2.63 9.88
N ARG A 177 -0.83 1.33 9.77
CA ARG A 177 -1.16 0.42 10.89
C ARG A 177 -0.28 0.71 12.09
N ASP A 178 -0.82 0.54 13.29
CA ASP A 178 -0.01 0.61 14.51
C ASP A 178 0.77 -0.71 14.66
N MET A 179 2.00 -0.73 14.15
CA MET A 179 2.87 -1.91 14.11
C MET A 179 4.21 -1.55 14.75
N PRO A 180 4.47 -1.98 16.00
CA PRO A 180 5.73 -1.66 16.66
C PRO A 180 6.89 -2.35 15.96
N ARG A 181 8.00 -1.62 15.75
CA ARG A 181 9.25 -2.21 15.26
C ARG A 181 9.90 -3.02 16.38
N LEU A 182 9.84 -4.33 16.27
CA LEU A 182 10.42 -5.28 17.24
C LEU A 182 11.88 -5.58 16.92
N GLY A 183 12.21 -5.66 15.63
CA GLY A 183 13.57 -5.85 15.13
C GLY A 183 14.26 -4.53 14.81
N SER A 184 15.58 -4.54 14.94
CA SER A 184 16.42 -3.41 14.57
C SER A 184 17.77 -3.87 14.04
N PHE A 185 18.35 -3.06 13.17
CA PHE A 185 19.70 -3.25 12.65
C PHE A 185 20.42 -1.91 12.67
N ARG A 186 21.70 -1.95 13.03
CA ARG A 186 22.60 -0.80 12.90
C ARG A 186 24.04 -1.28 12.78
N CYS A 187 24.80 -0.65 11.90
CA CYS A 187 26.23 -0.89 11.74
C CYS A 187 27.00 0.42 11.60
N SER A 188 28.33 0.32 11.42
CA SER A 188 29.22 1.45 11.23
C SER A 188 29.07 2.14 9.86
N ASP A 189 28.41 1.49 8.90
CA ASP A 189 28.11 2.07 7.60
C ASP A 189 26.75 2.79 7.63
N GLN A 190 26.80 4.12 7.57
CA GLN A 190 25.60 4.96 7.63
C GLN A 190 24.65 4.73 6.46
N ARG A 191 25.18 4.39 5.27
CA ARG A 191 24.34 4.10 4.11
C ARG A 191 23.54 2.82 4.30
N LEU A 192 24.13 1.79 4.92
CA LEU A 192 23.40 0.55 5.23
C LEU A 192 22.32 0.79 6.29
N ASN A 193 22.56 1.67 7.26
CA ASN A 193 21.54 2.07 8.23
C ASN A 193 20.34 2.76 7.53
N GLU A 194 20.61 3.66 6.59
CA GLU A 194 19.57 4.35 5.81
C GLU A 194 18.79 3.39 4.91
N VAL A 195 19.47 2.40 4.30
CA VAL A 195 18.81 1.34 3.52
C VAL A 195 17.87 0.52 4.40
N TRP A 196 18.30 0.14 5.61
CA TRP A 196 17.45 -0.58 6.56
C TRP A 196 16.21 0.22 6.97
N ASP A 197 16.40 1.48 7.36
CA ASP A 197 15.29 2.36 7.77
C ASP A 197 14.30 2.62 6.64
N THR A 198 14.81 2.77 5.42
CA THR A 198 13.98 2.93 4.21
C THR A 198 13.19 1.66 3.93
N ALA A 199 13.84 0.48 3.94
CA ALA A 199 13.18 -0.80 3.69
C ALA A 199 12.07 -1.09 4.72
N ALA A 200 12.34 -0.85 6.00
CA ALA A 200 11.36 -0.99 7.07
C ALA A 200 10.17 -0.02 6.92
N HIS A 201 10.43 1.22 6.49
CA HIS A 201 9.38 2.20 6.23
C HIS A 201 8.54 1.82 5.00
N THR A 202 9.17 1.36 3.92
CA THR A 202 8.47 0.89 2.70
C THR A 202 7.53 -0.26 3.00
N LEU A 203 8.00 -1.30 3.73
CA LEU A 203 7.14 -2.41 4.12
C LEU A 203 5.95 -1.93 4.95
N HIS A 204 6.18 -1.03 5.91
CA HIS A 204 5.11 -0.51 6.77
C HIS A 204 4.09 0.31 5.98
N LEU A 205 4.53 1.10 4.99
CA LEU A 205 3.64 1.83 4.08
C LEU A 205 2.75 0.87 3.29
N CYS A 206 3.29 -0.26 2.85
CA CYS A 206 2.55 -1.29 2.12
C CYS A 206 1.55 -2.09 3.00
N CYS A 207 1.63 -1.97 4.32
CA CYS A 207 0.71 -2.66 5.25
C CYS A 207 -0.61 -1.89 5.43
N GLN A 208 -1.55 -2.11 4.50
CA GLN A 208 -2.83 -1.39 4.43
C GLN A 208 -3.99 -2.31 4.83
N GLU A 209 -5.03 -2.46 4.02
CA GLU A 209 -6.08 -3.48 4.22
C GLU A 209 -5.45 -4.88 4.25
N TYR A 210 -4.58 -5.12 3.27
CA TYR A 210 -3.67 -6.26 3.14
C TYR A 210 -2.26 -5.72 2.89
N ILE A 211 -1.29 -6.60 2.69
CA ILE A 211 0.03 -6.18 2.20
C ILE A 211 -0.11 -5.90 0.70
N TRP A 212 0.21 -4.67 0.29
CA TRP A 212 0.19 -4.24 -1.11
C TRP A 212 1.59 -4.17 -1.69
N ASP A 213 1.73 -4.46 -2.98
CA ASP A 213 2.97 -4.25 -3.73
C ASP A 213 3.47 -2.79 -3.69
N GLY A 214 2.56 -1.83 -3.71
CA GLY A 214 2.88 -0.41 -3.73
C GLY A 214 1.72 0.48 -3.33
N ILE A 215 2.02 1.58 -2.64
CA ILE A 215 1.01 2.49 -2.06
C ILE A 215 0.38 3.46 -3.05
N LYS A 216 1.08 3.78 -4.15
CA LYS A 216 0.53 4.56 -5.27
C LYS A 216 -0.11 3.64 -6.31
N ARG A 217 0.64 2.62 -6.71
CA ARG A 217 0.31 1.64 -7.76
C ARG A 217 1.11 0.35 -7.49
N ASP A 218 0.56 -0.86 -7.67
CA ASP A 218 -0.81 -1.19 -8.12
C ASP A 218 -1.83 -1.29 -6.98
N ARG A 219 -1.38 -1.30 -5.71
CA ARG A 219 -2.23 -1.41 -4.51
C ARG A 219 -2.97 -2.75 -4.44
N LEU A 220 -2.28 -3.81 -4.88
CA LEU A 220 -2.84 -5.15 -4.99
C LEU A 220 -1.99 -6.13 -4.19
N VAL A 221 -2.61 -7.26 -3.82
CA VAL A 221 -1.91 -8.37 -3.17
C VAL A 221 -1.32 -9.25 -4.27
N TRP A 222 -0.03 -9.07 -4.55
CA TRP A 222 0.71 -9.84 -5.54
C TRP A 222 1.60 -10.88 -4.85
N MET A 223 1.38 -12.16 -5.16
CA MET A 223 2.02 -13.24 -4.40
C MET A 223 3.52 -13.41 -4.67
N GLY A 224 4.03 -12.85 -5.76
CA GLY A 224 5.48 -12.75 -6.01
C GLY A 224 6.18 -11.80 -5.05
N ASP A 225 5.49 -10.74 -4.62
CA ASP A 225 5.97 -9.71 -3.70
C ASP A 225 5.88 -10.19 -2.24
N MET A 226 4.91 -11.06 -1.95
CA MET A 226 4.65 -11.55 -0.59
C MET A 226 5.84 -12.25 0.06
N HIS A 227 6.66 -13.02 -0.66
CA HIS A 227 7.77 -13.75 -0.03
C HIS A 227 8.81 -12.80 0.62
N PRO A 228 9.41 -11.83 -0.11
CA PRO A 228 10.30 -10.87 0.54
C PRO A 228 9.59 -10.02 1.61
N GLU A 229 8.30 -9.71 1.45
CA GLU A 229 7.52 -8.98 2.44
C GLU A 229 7.34 -9.76 3.74
N VAL A 230 7.00 -11.05 3.69
CA VAL A 230 6.89 -11.92 4.88
C VAL A 230 8.22 -12.03 5.60
N MET A 231 9.32 -12.22 4.86
CA MET A 231 10.65 -12.32 5.45
C MET A 231 11.08 -11.02 6.13
N ALA A 232 10.83 -9.87 5.47
CA ALA A 232 11.10 -8.56 6.04
C ALA A 232 10.18 -8.26 7.24
N MET A 233 8.92 -8.68 7.19
CA MET A 233 7.97 -8.56 8.30
C MET A 233 8.49 -9.27 9.54
N MET A 234 8.93 -10.53 9.40
CA MET A 234 9.46 -11.30 10.53
C MET A 234 10.69 -10.62 11.14
N ALA A 235 11.56 -10.03 10.30
CA ALA A 235 12.78 -9.37 10.74
C ALA A 235 12.54 -8.01 11.42
N VAL A 236 11.48 -7.26 11.05
CA VAL A 236 11.25 -5.88 11.51
C VAL A 236 10.11 -5.78 12.52
N PHE A 237 8.96 -6.38 12.22
CA PHE A 237 7.71 -6.21 12.98
C PHE A 237 7.28 -7.49 13.70
N GLY A 238 7.95 -8.62 13.45
CA GLY A 238 7.59 -9.93 13.97
C GLY A 238 6.30 -10.48 13.35
N PRO A 239 5.63 -11.45 14.01
CA PRO A 239 4.35 -11.99 13.55
C PRO A 239 3.27 -10.93 13.55
N GLN A 240 2.66 -10.68 12.38
CA GLN A 240 1.61 -9.67 12.19
C GLN A 240 0.41 -10.30 11.49
N GLU A 241 -0.80 -10.08 12.01
CA GLU A 241 -2.05 -10.64 11.48
C GLU A 241 -2.30 -10.28 10.00
N ILE A 242 -1.77 -9.14 9.54
CA ILE A 242 -1.90 -8.73 8.14
C ILE A 242 -1.25 -9.72 7.16
N VAL A 243 -0.22 -10.46 7.60
CA VAL A 243 0.39 -11.53 6.78
C VAL A 243 -0.64 -12.64 6.54
N ASN A 244 -1.21 -13.18 7.62
CA ASN A 244 -2.26 -14.20 7.55
C ASN A 244 -3.45 -13.70 6.73
N ALA A 245 -3.93 -12.48 6.98
CA ALA A 245 -5.03 -11.89 6.23
C ALA A 245 -4.75 -11.83 4.72
N SER A 246 -3.51 -11.54 4.31
CA SER A 246 -3.11 -11.44 2.90
C SER A 246 -2.98 -12.83 2.24
N LEU A 247 -2.42 -13.81 2.95
CA LEU A 247 -2.35 -15.21 2.49
C LEU A 247 -3.74 -15.85 2.40
N ASP A 248 -4.61 -15.60 3.38
CA ASP A 248 -6.01 -16.01 3.41
C ASP A 248 -6.81 -15.41 2.27
N TYR A 249 -6.62 -14.11 2.01
CA TYR A 249 -7.27 -13.42 0.91
C TYR A 249 -6.97 -14.12 -0.41
N MET A 250 -5.69 -14.41 -0.66
CA MET A 250 -5.31 -15.04 -1.92
C MET A 250 -5.88 -16.46 -2.08
N GLN A 251 -5.93 -17.25 -1.01
CA GLN A 251 -6.63 -18.54 -1.01
C GLN A 251 -8.14 -18.38 -1.25
N LYS A 252 -8.80 -17.42 -0.59
CA LYS A 252 -10.25 -17.20 -0.73
C LYS A 252 -10.64 -16.76 -2.14
N THR A 253 -9.74 -16.06 -2.84
CA THR A 253 -10.02 -15.54 -4.19
C THR A 253 -9.48 -16.42 -5.32
N THR A 254 -8.78 -17.51 -5.00
CA THR A 254 -8.18 -18.39 -6.01
C THR A 254 -8.62 -19.82 -5.75
N PRO A 255 -9.35 -20.47 -6.67
CA PRO A 255 -9.56 -21.92 -6.59
C PRO A 255 -8.21 -22.67 -6.61
N ALA A 256 -8.09 -23.77 -5.86
CA ALA A 256 -6.84 -24.52 -5.74
C ALA A 256 -6.33 -25.10 -7.08
N ASP A 257 -7.22 -25.29 -8.05
CA ASP A 257 -6.92 -25.73 -9.41
C ASP A 257 -6.62 -24.59 -10.40
N GLN A 258 -6.36 -23.39 -9.89
CA GLN A 258 -5.98 -22.19 -10.64
C GLN A 258 -4.70 -21.53 -10.08
N TRP A 259 -4.15 -20.60 -10.85
CA TRP A 259 -2.95 -19.87 -10.48
C TRP A 259 -3.27 -18.55 -9.77
N MET A 260 -2.61 -18.30 -8.64
CA MET A 260 -2.72 -17.04 -7.90
C MET A 260 -2.22 -15.89 -8.76
N ASN A 261 -3.03 -14.84 -8.85
CA ASN A 261 -2.82 -13.73 -9.78
C ASN A 261 -2.62 -14.16 -11.26
N GLY A 262 -3.04 -15.36 -11.65
CA GLY A 262 -2.85 -15.92 -12.99
C GLY A 262 -1.43 -16.44 -13.27
N LEU A 263 -0.54 -16.50 -12.27
CA LEU A 263 0.87 -16.86 -12.44
C LEU A 263 1.25 -18.10 -11.61
N PRO A 264 1.81 -19.17 -12.22
CA PRO A 264 2.16 -20.38 -11.47
C PRO A 264 3.21 -20.14 -10.38
N SER A 265 4.20 -19.29 -10.67
CA SER A 265 5.24 -18.93 -9.69
C SER A 265 4.68 -18.26 -8.45
N TYR A 266 3.57 -17.53 -8.58
CA TYR A 266 2.93 -16.83 -7.46
C TYR A 266 2.25 -17.83 -6.52
N THR A 267 1.62 -18.88 -7.07
CA THR A 267 1.14 -20.01 -6.25
C THR A 267 2.30 -20.73 -5.54
N LEU A 268 3.43 -20.93 -6.22
CA LEU A 268 4.63 -21.53 -5.58
C LEU A 268 5.16 -20.65 -4.44
N TRP A 269 5.23 -19.32 -4.63
CA TRP A 269 5.62 -18.38 -3.58
C TRP A 269 4.64 -18.37 -2.41
N TRP A 270 3.33 -18.51 -2.66
CA TRP A 270 2.35 -18.64 -1.58
C TRP A 270 2.60 -19.87 -0.70
N LEU A 271 2.86 -21.03 -1.30
CA LEU A 271 3.20 -22.25 -0.56
C LEU A 271 4.48 -22.07 0.27
N ARG A 272 5.49 -21.39 -0.30
CA ARG A 272 6.70 -21.03 0.44
C ARG A 272 6.41 -20.07 1.60
N CYS A 273 5.51 -19.10 1.42
CA CYS A 273 5.09 -18.20 2.50
C CYS A 273 4.37 -18.96 3.61
N GLN A 274 3.53 -19.95 3.30
CA GLN A 274 2.89 -20.82 4.31
C GLN A 274 3.94 -21.56 5.15
N HIS A 275 4.92 -22.18 4.47
CA HIS A 275 6.02 -22.85 5.14
C HIS A 275 6.84 -21.89 6.01
N ASP A 276 7.31 -20.77 5.45
CA ASP A 276 8.19 -19.85 6.15
C ASP A 276 7.46 -19.20 7.32
N TRP A 277 6.19 -18.85 7.16
CA TRP A 277 5.36 -18.37 8.27
C TRP A 277 5.33 -19.39 9.41
N TYR A 278 5.03 -20.67 9.14
CA TYR A 278 5.07 -21.72 10.15
C TYR A 278 6.46 -21.88 10.76
N TYR A 279 7.52 -21.90 9.94
CA TYR A 279 8.89 -22.08 10.39
C TYR A 279 9.32 -21.00 11.39
N TYR A 280 8.98 -19.73 11.13
CA TYR A 280 9.38 -18.61 11.99
C TYR A 280 8.48 -18.40 13.21
N THR A 281 7.19 -18.77 13.12
CA THR A 281 6.21 -18.50 14.19
C THR A 281 5.88 -19.71 15.04
N GLY A 282 6.06 -20.91 14.51
CA GLY A 282 5.56 -22.16 15.10
C GLY A 282 4.04 -22.29 15.08
N ASP A 283 3.30 -21.45 14.34
CA ASP A 283 1.84 -21.43 14.31
C ASP A 283 1.26 -22.62 13.54
N LEU A 284 1.26 -23.77 14.21
CA LEU A 284 0.77 -25.03 13.67
C LEU A 284 -0.76 -25.01 13.45
N GLU A 285 -1.50 -24.27 14.27
CA GLU A 285 -2.96 -24.19 14.16
C GLU A 285 -3.36 -23.41 12.91
N TYR A 286 -2.66 -22.31 12.60
CA TYR A 286 -2.82 -21.63 11.31
C TYR A 286 -2.51 -22.58 10.15
N LEU A 287 -1.34 -23.24 10.14
CA LEU A 287 -0.99 -24.17 9.06
C LEU A 287 -2.03 -25.29 8.87
N LYS A 288 -2.55 -25.86 9.97
CA LYS A 288 -3.64 -26.86 9.93
C LYS A 288 -4.90 -26.34 9.25
N GLY A 289 -5.26 -25.08 9.49
CA GLY A 289 -6.43 -24.45 8.86
C GLY A 289 -6.32 -24.35 7.34
N HIS A 290 -5.10 -24.36 6.80
CA HIS A 290 -4.83 -24.30 5.35
C HIS A 290 -4.55 -25.67 4.72
N HIS A 291 -4.46 -26.74 5.52
CA HIS A 291 -3.99 -28.06 5.07
C HIS A 291 -4.73 -28.60 3.85
N GLU A 292 -6.07 -28.62 3.86
CA GLU A 292 -6.85 -29.17 2.74
C GLU A 292 -6.59 -28.41 1.43
N TYR A 293 -6.58 -27.07 1.49
CA TYR A 293 -6.28 -26.25 0.32
C TYR A 293 -4.84 -26.43 -0.17
N ILE A 294 -3.86 -26.55 0.74
CA ILE A 294 -2.47 -26.82 0.39
C ILE A 294 -2.35 -28.15 -0.35
N VAL A 295 -3.04 -29.20 0.12
CA VAL A 295 -3.06 -30.51 -0.55
C VAL A 295 -3.65 -30.39 -1.96
N ASP A 296 -4.81 -29.73 -2.12
CA ASP A 296 -5.43 -29.54 -3.43
C ASP A 296 -4.53 -28.75 -4.39
N VAL A 297 -3.75 -27.78 -3.89
CA VAL A 297 -2.76 -27.05 -4.69
C VAL A 297 -1.61 -27.95 -5.12
N PHE A 298 -1.09 -28.83 -4.23
CA PHE A 298 -0.06 -29.80 -4.63
C PHE A 298 -0.60 -30.82 -5.66
N ASP A 299 -1.84 -31.29 -5.50
CA ASP A 299 -2.52 -32.12 -6.50
C ASP A 299 -2.63 -31.40 -7.85
N HIS A 300 -2.85 -30.08 -7.85
CA HIS A 300 -2.81 -29.28 -9.06
C HIS A 300 -1.40 -29.24 -9.67
N LEU A 301 -0.37 -29.02 -8.87
CA LEU A 301 1.04 -28.92 -9.29
C LEU A 301 1.59 -30.23 -9.85
N ASP A 302 1.17 -31.38 -9.30
CA ASP A 302 1.59 -32.72 -9.74
C ASP A 302 1.32 -32.95 -11.23
N ARG A 303 0.26 -32.32 -11.78
CA ARG A 303 -0.08 -32.36 -13.21
C ARG A 303 1.00 -31.75 -14.11
N TYR A 304 1.92 -30.99 -13.54
CA TYR A 304 3.00 -30.30 -14.24
C TYR A 304 4.39 -30.91 -13.97
N ILE A 305 4.46 -32.06 -13.30
CA ILE A 305 5.69 -32.87 -13.20
C ILE A 305 5.72 -33.84 -14.38
N GLY A 306 6.63 -33.59 -15.32
CA GLY A 306 6.83 -34.40 -16.51
C GLY A 306 7.78 -35.58 -16.29
N THR A 307 8.18 -36.20 -17.40
CA THR A 307 9.18 -37.28 -17.39
C THR A 307 10.50 -36.79 -16.79
N ASN A 308 11.18 -37.69 -16.07
CA ASN A 308 12.42 -37.38 -15.33
C ASN A 308 12.27 -36.22 -14.33
N HIS A 309 11.08 -36.05 -13.75
CA HIS A 309 10.75 -35.00 -12.77
C HIS A 309 10.92 -33.57 -13.31
N ALA A 310 10.87 -33.38 -14.63
CA ALA A 310 10.99 -32.06 -15.23
C ALA A 310 9.72 -31.22 -14.96
N CYS A 311 9.90 -30.01 -14.41
CA CYS A 311 8.84 -29.00 -14.38
C CYS A 311 8.38 -28.65 -15.81
N THR A 312 7.09 -28.82 -16.09
CA THR A 312 6.47 -28.59 -17.41
C THR A 312 5.60 -27.31 -17.45
N LEU A 313 5.63 -26.51 -16.38
CA LEU A 313 4.94 -25.22 -16.34
C LEU A 313 5.42 -24.32 -17.47
N GLN A 314 4.51 -23.97 -18.37
CA GLN A 314 4.80 -23.03 -19.46
C GLN A 314 4.57 -21.59 -19.01
N LYS A 315 5.30 -20.65 -19.63
CA LYS A 315 5.12 -19.20 -19.43
C LYS A 315 5.29 -18.74 -17.98
N GLY A 316 6.21 -19.35 -17.23
CA GLY A 316 6.60 -18.87 -15.92
C GLY A 316 7.08 -17.42 -15.96
N PHE A 317 6.91 -16.74 -14.83
CA PHE A 317 7.42 -15.41 -14.54
C PHE A 317 8.23 -15.48 -13.24
N LEU A 318 9.44 -14.93 -13.25
CA LEU A 318 10.28 -14.84 -12.04
C LEU A 318 10.64 -13.40 -11.74
N ASP A 319 11.09 -12.67 -12.76
CA ASP A 319 11.56 -11.31 -12.62
C ASP A 319 11.46 -10.57 -13.97
N TRP A 320 11.23 -9.25 -13.92
CA TRP A 320 11.02 -8.42 -15.10
C TRP A 320 12.23 -8.35 -16.04
N PRO A 321 13.47 -8.12 -15.57
CA PRO A 321 14.66 -8.06 -16.42
C PRO A 321 15.03 -9.41 -17.04
N THR A 322 14.70 -10.52 -16.37
CA THR A 322 15.06 -11.87 -16.84
C THR A 322 13.98 -12.53 -17.70
N GLN A 323 12.77 -11.95 -17.76
CA GLN A 323 11.62 -12.56 -18.44
C GLN A 323 11.87 -12.90 -19.92
N ALA A 324 12.69 -12.11 -20.61
CA ALA A 324 13.07 -12.35 -22.01
C ALA A 324 14.03 -13.56 -22.17
N ASN A 325 14.76 -13.94 -21.13
CA ASN A 325 15.68 -15.07 -21.13
C ASN A 325 14.97 -16.37 -20.72
N ARG A 326 14.27 -17.00 -21.68
CA ARG A 326 13.47 -18.20 -21.41
C ARG A 326 14.24 -19.36 -20.76
N PRO A 327 15.45 -19.73 -21.19
CA PRO A 327 16.22 -20.77 -20.51
C PRO A 327 16.48 -20.49 -19.03
N ALA A 328 16.77 -19.23 -18.67
CA ALA A 328 16.96 -18.84 -17.26
C ALA A 328 15.66 -18.91 -16.47
N VAL A 329 14.55 -18.45 -17.05
CA VAL A 329 13.23 -18.55 -16.42
C VAL A 329 12.82 -20.00 -16.20
N ASP A 330 13.00 -20.86 -17.20
CA ASP A 330 12.62 -22.28 -17.10
C ASP A 330 13.45 -23.01 -16.04
N ALA A 331 14.75 -22.73 -15.96
CA ALA A 331 15.63 -23.25 -14.91
C ALA A 331 15.22 -22.75 -13.51
N GLY A 332 14.89 -21.46 -13.38
CA GLY A 332 14.45 -20.88 -12.10
C GLY A 332 13.09 -21.39 -11.67
N MET A 333 12.15 -21.60 -12.59
CA MET A 333 10.85 -22.23 -12.30
C MET A 333 11.02 -23.68 -11.85
N HIS A 334 11.95 -24.42 -12.44
CA HIS A 334 12.28 -25.77 -11.99
C HIS A 334 12.84 -25.76 -10.56
N ALA A 335 13.79 -24.86 -10.27
CA ALA A 335 14.34 -24.70 -8.92
C ALA A 335 13.27 -24.29 -7.90
N LEU A 336 12.41 -23.33 -8.24
CA LEU A 336 11.32 -22.88 -7.37
C LEU A 336 10.32 -24.01 -7.09
N MET A 337 10.00 -24.83 -8.10
CA MET A 337 9.16 -26.02 -7.92
C MET A 337 9.80 -26.98 -6.92
N LEU A 338 11.07 -27.36 -7.12
CA LEU A 338 11.79 -28.24 -6.21
C LEU A 338 11.75 -27.74 -4.76
N MET A 339 12.12 -26.47 -4.55
CA MET A 339 12.12 -25.87 -3.21
C MET A 339 10.72 -25.82 -2.59
N THR A 340 9.68 -25.68 -3.41
CA THR A 340 8.28 -25.69 -2.95
C THR A 340 7.86 -27.09 -2.48
N TYR A 341 8.26 -28.15 -3.19
CA TYR A 341 8.00 -29.53 -2.75
C TYR A 341 8.79 -29.88 -1.48
N GLU A 342 10.04 -29.42 -1.33
CA GLU A 342 10.80 -29.56 -0.08
C GLU A 342 10.08 -28.90 1.10
N ASN A 343 9.52 -27.70 0.89
CA ASN A 343 8.68 -27.03 1.89
C ASN A 343 7.37 -27.78 2.16
N GLY A 344 6.76 -28.37 1.12
CA GLY A 344 5.58 -29.23 1.25
C GLY A 344 5.83 -30.43 2.16
N VAL A 345 6.97 -31.11 1.99
CA VAL A 345 7.37 -32.23 2.86
C VAL A 345 7.52 -31.76 4.31
N ALA A 346 8.21 -30.65 4.55
CA ALA A 346 8.38 -30.11 5.90
C ALA A 346 7.04 -29.72 6.56
N MET A 347 6.12 -29.12 5.80
CA MET A 347 4.75 -28.83 6.29
C MET A 347 3.97 -30.11 6.59
N ALA A 348 4.03 -31.12 5.72
CA ALA A 348 3.35 -32.40 5.92
C ALA A 348 3.88 -33.12 7.18
N GLU A 349 5.20 -33.15 7.39
CA GLU A 349 5.82 -33.71 8.59
C GLU A 349 5.35 -32.99 9.86
N ALA A 350 5.31 -31.65 9.84
CA ALA A 350 4.79 -30.85 10.96
C ALA A 350 3.32 -31.15 11.29
N LEU A 351 2.51 -31.44 10.27
CA LEU A 351 1.10 -31.81 10.41
C LEU A 351 0.90 -33.28 10.80
N GLY A 352 1.97 -34.09 10.90
CA GLY A 352 1.88 -35.52 11.14
C GLY A 352 1.33 -36.31 9.94
N VAL A 353 1.32 -35.70 8.75
CA VAL A 353 0.94 -36.33 7.49
C VAL A 353 2.18 -36.99 6.93
N HIS A 354 2.31 -38.28 7.18
CA HIS A 354 3.39 -39.05 6.60
C HIS A 354 3.02 -39.51 5.19
N PRO A 355 3.98 -39.52 4.24
CA PRO A 355 3.75 -40.17 2.97
C PRO A 355 3.29 -41.62 3.25
N PRO A 356 2.33 -42.16 2.50
CA PRO A 356 2.06 -43.58 2.57
C PRO A 356 3.39 -44.30 2.36
N LYS A 357 3.77 -45.22 3.26
CA LYS A 357 5.02 -46.00 3.17
C LYS A 357 5.20 -46.44 1.71
N THR A 358 6.10 -45.79 0.98
CA THR A 358 6.12 -45.89 -0.48
C THR A 358 6.57 -47.29 -0.87
N ASN A 359 5.80 -47.91 -1.79
CA ASN A 359 6.31 -49.00 -2.61
C ASN A 359 7.38 -48.40 -3.53
N PRO A 360 8.61 -48.96 -3.66
CA PRO A 360 9.80 -48.27 -4.22
C PRO A 360 9.80 -47.97 -5.74
N GLN A 361 8.63 -47.86 -6.40
CA GLN A 361 8.52 -47.84 -7.86
C GLN A 361 7.78 -46.62 -8.45
N ARG A 362 7.64 -45.50 -7.73
CA ARG A 362 7.06 -44.28 -8.30
C ARG A 362 7.93 -43.06 -8.03
#